data_AF-A0AA43CZ16-F1
#
_entry.id   AF-A0AA43CZ16-F1
#
_cell.length_a   1.000
_cell.length_b   1.000
_cell.length_c   1.000
_cell.angle_alpha   90.00
_cell.angle_beta   90.00
_cell.angle_gamma   90.00
#
_symmetry.space_group_name_H-M   'P 1'
#
loop_
_entity.id
_entity.type
_entity.pdbx_description
1 polymer ?
#
loop_
_entity_poly.entity_id
_entity_poly.type
_entity_poly.pdbx_seq_one_letter_code
_entity_poly.pdbx_strand_id
1 'polypeptide(L)' 'MFILNNTDSTPLYQQLFLQIQEKILSGKLPAHTKLPSIRTLAEELSTSRNTIEGAFQELYAEG' A
#
# COMPACT_ATOMS: atom_id res chain seq x y z
N MET A 1 -6.72 -0.70 8.20
CA MET A 1 -6.27 -2.06 7.85
C MET A 1 -6.21 -2.20 6.33
N PHE A 2 -5.09 -2.72 5.84
CA PHE A 2 -4.86 -3.15 4.47
C PHE A 2 -4.88 -4.69 4.46
N ILE A 3 -5.28 -5.31 3.36
CA ILE A 3 -5.38 -6.77 3.24
C ILE A 3 -4.73 -7.20 1.94
N LEU A 4 -3.79 -8.13 1.99
CA LEU A 4 -3.08 -8.62 0.82
C LEU A 4 -3.42 -10.09 0.57
N ASN A 5 -3.73 -10.44 -0.67
CA ASN A 5 -4.05 -11.79 -1.08
C ASN A 5 -3.00 -12.32 -2.06
N ASN A 6 -2.18 -13.28 -1.63
CA ASN A 6 -1.15 -13.91 -2.46
C ASN A 6 -1.69 -15.00 -3.39
N THR A 7 -2.97 -15.37 -3.26
CA THR A 7 -3.65 -16.33 -4.17
C THR A 7 -4.35 -15.65 -5.34
N ASP A 8 -4.43 -14.32 -5.30
CA ASP A 8 -5.02 -13.53 -6.37
C ASP A 8 -4.05 -13.40 -7.56
N SER A 9 -4.58 -13.18 -8.75
CA SER A 9 -3.78 -12.93 -9.96
C SER A 9 -3.11 -11.55 -9.95
N THR A 10 -3.58 -10.66 -9.07
CA THR A 10 -3.04 -9.30 -8.94
C THR A 10 -1.76 -9.30 -8.10
N PRO A 11 -0.67 -8.66 -8.55
CA PRO A 11 0.55 -8.52 -7.74
C PRO A 11 0.29 -7.85 -6.39
N LEU A 12 0.97 -8.31 -5.34
CA LEU A 12 0.76 -7.80 -3.97
C LEU A 12 1.03 -6.30 -3.83
N TYR A 13 2.01 -5.76 -4.56
CA TYR A 13 2.32 -4.32 -4.52
C TYR A 13 1.16 -3.50 -5.11
N GLN A 14 0.58 -4.00 -6.21
CA GLN A 14 -0.53 -3.36 -6.90
C GLN A 14 -1.81 -3.42 -6.05
N GLN A 15 -2.06 -4.53 -5.36
CA GLN A 15 -3.17 -4.63 -4.40
C GLN A 15 -3.05 -3.61 -3.27
N LEU A 16 -1.83 -3.40 -2.75
CA LEU A 16 -1.58 -2.42 -1.71
C LEU A 16 -1.80 -1.00 -2.24
N PHE A 17 -1.24 -0.71 -3.40
CA PHE A 17 -1.36 0.57 -4.08
C PHE A 17 -2.83 0.95 -4.30
N LEU A 18 -3.64 0.03 -4.86
CA LEU A 18 -5.08 0.25 -5.10
C LEU A 18 -5.83 0.55 -3.79
N GLN A 19 -5.52 -0.16 -2.70
CA GLN A 19 -6.15 0.09 -1.41
C GLN A 19 -5.76 1.43 -0.79
N ILE A 20 -4.52 1.86 -0.97
CA ILE A 20 -4.08 3.19 -0.52
C ILE A 20 -4.77 4.27 -1.36
N GLN A 21 -4.78 4.12 -2.68
CA GLN A 21 -5.46 5.03 -3.60
C GLN A 21 -6.95 5.15 -3.26
N GLU A 22 -7.65 4.03 -3.05
CA GLU A 22 -9.07 4.04 -2.67
C GLU A 22 -9.29 4.77 -1.33
N LYS A 23 -8.40 4.60 -0.36
CA LYS A 23 -8.49 5.32 0.93
C LYS A 23 -8.25 6.82 0.78
N ILE A 24 -7.35 7.22 -0.12
CA ILE A 24 -7.13 8.64 -0.47
C ILE A 24 -8.38 9.20 -1.14
N LEU A 25 -8.90 8.52 -2.17
CA LEU A 25 -10.09 8.93 -2.93
C LEU A 25 -11.36 8.97 -2.07
N SER A 26 -11.51 8.05 -1.12
CA SER A 26 -12.62 8.03 -0.16
C SER A 26 -12.46 9.02 0.99
N GLY A 27 -11.36 9.79 1.05
CA GLY A 27 -11.08 10.77 2.10
C GLY A 27 -10.74 10.14 3.46
N LYS A 28 -10.61 8.81 3.54
CA LYS A 28 -10.18 8.09 4.75
C LYS A 28 -8.70 8.31 5.07
N LEU A 29 -7.92 8.69 4.06
CA LEU A 29 -6.51 9.02 4.17
C LEU A 29 -6.30 10.44 3.63
N PRO A 30 -6.54 11.47 4.46
CA PRO A 30 -6.41 12.86 4.02
C PRO A 30 -4.96 13.19 3.63
N ALA A 31 -4.80 14.18 2.74
CA ALA A 31 -3.49 14.72 2.40
C ALA A 31 -2.72 15.10 3.67
N HIS A 32 -1.39 14.89 3.65
CA HIS A 32 -0.49 15.05 4.81
C HIS A 32 -0.66 14.04 5.95
N THR A 33 -1.46 12.99 5.77
CA THR A 33 -1.47 11.87 6.72
C THR A 33 -0.13 11.14 6.68
N LYS A 34 0.44 10.93 7.85
CA LYS A 34 1.69 10.19 7.98
C LYS A 34 1.40 8.71 7.70
N LEU A 35 1.88 8.22 6.56
CA LEU A 35 1.82 6.79 6.26
C LEU A 35 2.74 6.01 7.24
N PRO A 36 2.39 4.76 7.57
CA PRO A 36 3.28 3.88 8.29
C PRO A 36 4.60 3.72 7.56
N SER A 37 5.67 3.42 8.30
CA SER A 37 6.95 3.10 7.67
C SER A 37 6.83 1.81 6.85
N ILE A 38 7.62 1.70 5.78
CA ILE A 38 7.72 0.48 4.95
C ILE A 38 7.93 -0.76 5.84
N ARG A 39 8.77 -0.64 6.87
CA ARG A 39 9.08 -1.73 7.81
C ARG A 39 7.86 -2.12 8.63
N THR A 40 7.18 -1.15 9.23
CA THR A 40 5.96 -1.39 10.03
C THR A 40 4.87 -2.03 9.18
N LEU A 41 4.66 -1.54 7.96
CA LEU A 41 3.63 -2.04 7.07
C LEU A 41 3.94 -3.46 6.58
N ALA A 42 5.22 -3.76 6.31
CA ALA A 42 5.66 -5.11 5.95
C ALA A 42 5.44 -6.11 7.11
N GLU A 43 5.71 -5.69 8.34
CA GLU A 43 5.47 -6.50 9.55
C GLU A 43 3.97 -6.73 9.77
N GLU A 44 3.14 -5.68 9.70
CA GLU A 44 1.67 -5.78 9.87
C GLU A 44 1.01 -6.66 8.80
N LEU A 45 1.47 -6.57 7.55
CA LEU A 45 0.92 -7.32 6.42
C LEU A 45 1.61 -8.67 6.19
N SER A 46 2.61 -9.01 7.03
CA SER A 46 3.43 -10.22 6.88
C SER A 46 3.93 -10.41 5.43
N THR A 47 4.35 -9.32 4.79
CA THR A 47 4.78 -9.30 3.38
C THR A 47 6.21 -8.78 3.23
N SER A 48 6.76 -8.91 2.03
CA SER A 48 8.12 -8.45 1.75
C SER A 48 8.20 -6.92 1.72
N ARG A 49 9.32 -6.36 2.20
CA ARG A 49 9.57 -4.91 2.11
C ARG A 49 9.55 -4.42 0.67
N ASN A 50 10.03 -5.24 -0.27
CA ASN A 50 10.05 -4.92 -1.70
C ASN A 50 8.63 -4.72 -2.25
N THR A 51 7.66 -5.49 -1.75
CA THR A 51 6.24 -5.35 -2.11
C THR A 51 5.70 -3.98 -1.70
N ILE A 52 5.99 -3.57 -0.46
CA ILE A 52 5.55 -2.27 0.06
C ILE A 52 6.25 -1.13 -0.68
N GLU A 53 7.55 -1.27 -0.90
CA GLU A 53 8.36 -0.29 -1.63
C GLU A 53 7.84 -0.08 -3.06
N GLY A 54 7.52 -1.16 -3.78
CA GLY A 54 6.92 -1.06 -5.12
C GLY A 54 5.59 -0.30 -5.11
N ALA A 55 4.72 -0.57 -4.14
CA ALA A 55 3.45 0.15 -4.01
C ALA A 55 3.65 1.64 -3.74
N PHE A 56 4.64 1.98 -2.90
CA PHE A 56 4.96 3.37 -2.55
C PHE A 56 5.61 4.10 -3.73
N GLN A 57 6.44 3.42 -4.52
CA GLN A 57 7.01 3.96 -5.74
C GLN A 57 5.93 4.26 -6.78
N GLU A 58 4.95 3.38 -6.94
CA GLU A 58 3.82 3.58 -7.85
C GLU A 58 2.94 4.76 -7.39
N LEU A 59 2.69 4.87 -6.08
CA LEU A 59 2.04 6.05 -5.48
C LEU A 59 2.80 7.35 -5.75
N TYR A 60 4.12 7.33 -5.56
CA TYR A 60 4.96 8.50 -5.82
C TYR A 60 5.02 8.86 -7.32
N ALA A 61 4.90 7.86 -8.19
CA ALA A 61 4.83 8.07 -9.63
C ALA A 61 3.48 8.67 -10.07
N GLU A 62 2.39 8.43 -9.34
CA GLU A 62 1.09 9.07 -9.60
C GLU A 62 1.02 10.56 -9.18
N GLY A 63 1.90 11.01 -8.28
CA GLY A 63 2.07 12.43 -7.90
C GLY A 63 1.60 12.78 -6.50
#